data_AF-A0AAV3AF04-F1
#
_entry.id   AF-A0AAV3AF04-F1
#
_cell.length_a   1.000
_cell.length_b   1.000
_cell.length_c   1.000
_cell.angle_alpha   90.00
_cell.angle_beta   90.00
_cell.angle_gamma   90.00
#
_symmetry.space_group_name_H-M   'P 1'
#
loop_
_entity.id
_entity.type
_entity.pdbx_description
1 polymer ?
#
loop_
_entity_poly.entity_id
_entity_poly.type
_entity_poly.pdbx_seq_one_letter_code
_entity_poly.pdbx_strand_id
1 'polypeptide(L)'
;MIKALRIFLLMLFITAAGFLYKVMYNGYNVSYFSYIFIQGLSVNPSDGTIAKDQANSNKVTAEDILSGGNSIIFLETGDRIQLPSLVLCAIESAARVYPNRSVVFLIKSLNHTNSEDQEKRFIDHYPTLSSLNNVYIFPLVMEDILNKTPLFDWYKKINTTLESHWIHVSSDGCRLALIWKYGGIYMDTDIISMRPIPHLNFLAGESNLYSSNGVFGFASQHTFTWTGMENFVKNYNGNAWGNQGPHLFTRVLKMICTLPNFNNTEDIMCGNITFLNPQRFYPIPYPAWRRYYEVWTKLPTFNQSYALHLWNYMNRDRKTMEPGSNTLVEHLYQQYCPSTYVALQKNGSIYI
;
A
#
# COMPACT_ATOMS: atom_id res chain seq x y z
N MET A 1 -65.43 -2.99 -2.74
CA MET A 1 -65.29 -1.93 -1.70
C MET A 1 -64.45 -2.36 -0.49
N ILE A 2 -64.74 -3.47 0.18
CA ILE A 2 -64.08 -3.86 1.46
C ILE A 2 -62.56 -4.14 1.33
N LYS A 3 -62.09 -4.73 0.21
CA LYS A 3 -60.65 -4.99 -0.01
C LYS A 3 -59.81 -3.72 -0.20
N ALA A 4 -60.37 -2.71 -0.89
CA ALA A 4 -59.69 -1.43 -1.10
C ALA A 4 -59.56 -0.63 0.21
N LEU A 5 -60.58 -0.68 1.07
CA LEU A 5 -60.55 -0.02 2.39
C LEU A 5 -59.49 -0.63 3.32
N ARG A 6 -59.29 -1.96 3.27
CA ARG A 6 -58.23 -2.64 4.05
C ARG A 6 -56.83 -2.25 3.60
N ILE A 7 -56.60 -2.13 2.29
CA ILE A 7 -55.30 -1.71 1.74
C ILE A 7 -55.01 -0.25 2.12
N PHE A 8 -56.03 0.62 2.06
CA PHE A 8 -55.89 2.02 2.45
C PHE A 8 -55.56 2.20 3.94
N LEU A 9 -56.22 1.43 4.81
CA LEU A 9 -55.91 1.42 6.25
C LEU A 9 -54.50 0.91 6.55
N LEU A 10 -54.02 -0.09 5.80
CA LEU A 10 -52.66 -0.62 5.95
C LEU A 10 -51.60 0.43 5.57
N MET A 11 -51.83 1.17 4.47
CA MET A 11 -50.95 2.27 4.02
C MET A 11 -50.90 3.42 5.04
N LEU A 12 -52.05 3.76 5.64
CA LEU A 12 -52.13 4.75 6.72
C LEU A 12 -51.36 4.33 7.97
N PHE A 13 -51.39 3.04 8.32
CA PHE A 13 -50.60 2.52 9.45
C PHE A 13 -49.09 2.57 9.19
N ILE A 14 -48.64 2.19 7.98
CA ILE A 14 -47.21 2.21 7.63
C ILE A 14 -46.66 3.64 7.63
N THR A 15 -47.43 4.60 7.11
CA THR A 15 -47.02 6.01 7.09
C THR A 15 -46.98 6.63 8.49
N ALA A 16 -47.95 6.32 9.36
CA ALA A 16 -47.95 6.75 10.76
C ALA A 16 -46.78 6.16 11.56
N ALA A 17 -46.46 4.87 11.36
CA ALA A 17 -45.32 4.21 12.00
C ALA A 17 -43.98 4.81 11.55
N GLY A 18 -43.83 5.12 10.26
CA GLY A 18 -42.63 5.79 9.74
C GLY A 18 -42.43 7.20 10.30
N PHE A 19 -43.54 7.94 10.51
CA PHE A 19 -43.48 9.28 11.11
C PHE A 19 -43.07 9.22 12.60
N LEU A 20 -43.65 8.30 13.38
CA LEU A 20 -43.27 8.08 14.78
C LEU A 20 -41.81 7.65 14.93
N TYR A 21 -41.32 6.76 14.07
CA TYR A 21 -39.91 6.35 14.07
C TYR A 21 -38.96 7.54 13.81
N LYS A 22 -39.31 8.42 12.85
CA LYS A 22 -38.51 9.62 12.55
C LYS A 22 -38.52 10.63 13.71
N VAL A 23 -39.67 10.81 14.39
CA VAL A 23 -39.77 11.68 15.58
C VAL A 23 -38.97 11.12 16.76
N MET A 24 -39.01 9.81 16.99
CA MET A 24 -38.21 9.16 18.05
C MET A 24 -36.71 9.20 17.76
N TYR A 25 -36.29 8.98 16.51
CA TYR A 25 -34.87 8.96 16.13
C TYR A 25 -34.24 10.37 16.18
N ASN A 26 -34.98 11.41 15.80
CA ASN A 26 -34.50 12.79 15.89
C ASN A 26 -34.56 13.39 17.31
N GLY A 27 -35.16 12.70 18.29
CA GLY A 27 -35.30 13.18 19.68
C GLY A 27 -34.12 12.90 20.60
N TYR A 28 -33.10 12.13 20.16
CA TYR A 28 -31.98 11.68 21.00
C TYR A 28 -30.64 12.40 20.73
N ASN A 29 -30.68 13.69 20.39
CA ASN A 29 -29.47 14.54 20.43
C ASN A 29 -29.73 15.76 21.30
N VAL A 30 -29.61 15.57 22.62
CA VAL A 30 -29.52 16.67 23.59
C VAL A 30 -28.29 16.42 24.47
N SER A 31 -27.35 17.36 24.37
CA SER A 31 -26.17 17.47 25.24
C SER A 31 -26.58 17.67 26.69
N TYR A 32 -26.01 16.89 27.61
CA TYR A 32 -25.94 17.26 29.02
C TYR A 32 -24.49 17.19 29.49
N PHE A 33 -23.89 18.37 29.55
CA PHE A 33 -22.76 18.69 30.41
C PHE A 33 -23.26 18.62 31.87
N SER A 34 -22.61 17.80 32.70
CA SER A 34 -22.81 17.81 34.15
C SER A 34 -21.45 17.72 34.84
N TYR A 35 -20.91 18.88 35.18
CA TYR A 35 -20.08 19.05 36.38
C TYR A 35 -20.93 18.68 37.60
N ILE A 36 -20.37 17.98 38.60
CA ILE A 36 -20.57 18.25 40.04
C ILE A 36 -19.83 17.21 40.93
N PHE A 37 -19.04 17.79 41.84
CA PHE A 37 -18.70 17.42 43.22
C PHE A 37 -17.76 16.25 43.56
N ILE A 38 -16.58 16.69 43.99
CA ILE A 38 -15.72 16.08 45.00
C ILE A 38 -16.45 16.15 46.35
N GLN A 39 -16.69 15.00 46.97
CA GLN A 39 -16.80 14.88 48.43
C GLN A 39 -16.06 13.63 48.88
N GLY A 40 -15.27 13.81 49.94
CA GLY A 40 -14.27 12.86 50.40
C GLY A 40 -14.88 11.66 51.10
N LEU A 41 -14.15 10.54 51.00
CA LEU A 41 -14.23 9.44 51.93
C LEU A 41 -12.81 9.13 52.43
N SER A 42 -12.62 9.46 53.71
CA SER A 42 -11.83 8.80 54.75
C SER A 42 -10.82 7.73 54.30
N VAL A 43 -9.55 8.01 54.61
CA VAL A 43 -8.41 7.10 54.55
C VAL A 43 -8.39 6.24 55.82
N ASN A 44 -8.35 4.91 55.65
CA ASN A 44 -7.81 3.99 56.64
C ASN A 44 -6.57 3.30 56.05
N PRO A 45 -5.44 3.20 56.78
CA PRO A 45 -4.18 2.73 56.22
C PRO A 45 -3.91 1.27 56.59
N SER A 46 -3.96 0.35 55.62
CA SER A 46 -3.18 -0.89 55.61
C SER A 46 -3.66 -1.78 54.47
N ASP A 47 -2.97 -1.76 53.34
CA ASP A 47 -2.25 -2.95 52.88
C ASP A 47 -1.34 -2.55 51.72
N GLY A 48 -0.06 -2.88 51.84
CA GLY A 48 0.96 -2.54 50.87
C GLY A 48 0.85 -3.45 49.66
N THR A 49 0.17 -2.99 48.62
CA THR A 49 0.43 -3.48 47.25
C THR A 49 0.85 -2.30 46.41
N ILE A 50 2.14 -2.26 46.09
CA ILE A 50 2.66 -1.47 44.99
C ILE A 50 1.94 -1.98 43.75
N ALA A 51 0.90 -1.26 43.34
CA ALA A 51 0.40 -1.36 41.98
C ALA A 51 1.59 -1.05 41.09
N LYS A 52 2.11 -2.08 40.43
CA LYS A 52 2.91 -1.86 39.24
C LYS A 52 1.95 -1.16 38.28
N ASP A 53 2.12 0.15 38.15
CA ASP A 53 1.64 0.86 36.98
C ASP A 53 2.27 0.14 35.78
N GLN A 54 1.48 -0.75 35.20
CA GLN A 54 1.74 -1.34 33.93
C GLN A 54 1.57 -0.17 32.96
N ALA A 55 2.69 0.50 32.67
CA ALA A 55 2.76 1.44 31.56
C ALA A 55 2.32 0.65 30.33
N ASN A 56 1.04 0.79 29.98
CA ASN A 56 0.49 0.29 28.75
C ASN A 56 1.10 1.21 27.68
N SER A 57 2.31 0.87 27.25
CA SER A 57 2.89 1.39 26.02
C SER A 57 1.90 1.02 24.93
N ASN A 58 1.10 1.98 24.49
CA ASN A 58 0.19 1.77 23.36
C ASN A 58 1.06 1.46 22.15
N LYS A 59 1.18 0.17 21.81
CA LYS A 59 1.90 -0.31 20.63
C LYS A 59 1.41 0.47 19.41
N VAL A 60 2.34 1.08 18.67
CA VAL A 60 2.02 1.71 17.38
C VAL A 60 1.66 0.62 16.38
N THR A 61 0.45 0.66 15.85
CA THR A 61 -0.06 -0.31 14.88
C THR A 61 0.12 0.19 13.45
N ALA A 62 -0.04 -0.72 12.48
CA ALA A 62 -0.08 -0.35 11.07
C ALA A 62 -1.22 0.64 10.78
N GLU A 63 -2.38 0.48 11.42
CA GLU A 63 -3.53 1.37 11.26
C GLU A 63 -3.24 2.79 11.78
N ASP A 64 -2.53 2.92 12.91
CA ASP A 64 -2.13 4.22 13.47
C ASP A 64 -1.28 5.02 12.47
N ILE A 65 -0.35 4.34 11.79
CA ILE A 65 0.54 4.99 10.79
C ILE A 65 -0.18 5.23 9.46
N LEU A 66 -0.95 4.24 8.97
CA LEU A 66 -1.57 4.31 7.65
C LEU A 66 -2.78 5.24 7.60
N SER A 67 -3.52 5.41 8.70
CA SER A 67 -4.71 6.26 8.78
C SER A 67 -4.44 7.73 8.41
N GLY A 68 -3.19 8.17 8.45
CA GLY A 68 -2.76 9.51 8.04
C GLY A 68 -2.90 9.83 6.55
N GLY A 69 -3.28 8.90 5.67
CA GLY A 69 -3.63 9.23 4.29
C GLY A 69 -2.46 9.39 3.31
N ASN A 70 -1.23 9.33 3.84
CA ASN A 70 -0.05 9.91 3.21
C ASN A 70 1.15 8.96 3.23
N SER A 71 0.99 7.67 3.50
CA SER A 71 2.14 6.76 3.54
C SER A 71 2.64 6.36 2.15
N ILE A 72 3.92 6.00 2.04
CA ILE A 72 4.46 5.19 0.94
C ILE A 72 4.37 3.73 1.39
N ILE A 73 3.74 2.87 0.59
CA ILE A 73 3.38 1.51 0.99
C ILE A 73 4.06 0.51 0.07
N PHE A 74 4.78 -0.43 0.67
CA PHE A 74 5.41 -1.58 0.03
C PHE A 74 4.81 -2.88 0.57
N LEU A 75 4.85 -3.95 -0.23
CA LEU A 75 4.32 -5.26 0.11
C LEU A 75 5.28 -6.39 -0.23
N GLU A 76 5.37 -7.39 0.66
CA GLU A 76 5.94 -8.72 0.37
C GLU A 76 4.91 -9.79 0.77
N THR A 77 4.26 -10.37 -0.24
CA THR A 77 3.22 -11.41 -0.10
C THR A 77 3.78 -12.83 -0.17
N GLY A 78 5.06 -12.99 -0.49
CA GLY A 78 5.75 -14.27 -0.46
C GLY A 78 6.19 -14.66 0.95
N ASP A 79 6.55 -15.93 1.11
CA ASP A 79 7.05 -16.48 2.37
C ASP A 79 8.58 -16.34 2.49
N ARG A 80 9.15 -15.29 1.87
CA ARG A 80 10.60 -15.09 1.88
C ARG A 80 11.07 -14.76 3.29
N ILE A 81 12.14 -15.44 3.70
CA ILE A 81 12.78 -15.25 5.01
C ILE A 81 13.74 -14.06 4.96
N GLN A 82 14.39 -13.85 3.81
CA GLN A 82 15.46 -12.86 3.65
C GLN A 82 15.15 -11.88 2.53
N LEU A 83 15.31 -10.59 2.80
CA LEU A 83 15.04 -9.52 1.84
C LEU A 83 16.24 -9.30 0.89
N PRO A 84 16.04 -9.38 -0.43
CA PRO A 84 17.08 -9.01 -1.40
C PRO A 84 17.53 -7.55 -1.22
N SER A 85 18.78 -7.25 -1.58
CA SER A 85 19.32 -5.89 -1.52
C SER A 85 18.50 -4.86 -2.31
N LEU A 86 17.82 -5.29 -3.38
CA LEU A 86 16.92 -4.44 -4.16
C LEU A 86 15.70 -3.98 -3.35
N VAL A 87 15.15 -4.85 -2.51
CA VAL A 87 14.05 -4.49 -1.61
C VAL A 87 14.52 -3.48 -0.58
N LEU A 88 15.70 -3.69 0.01
CA LEU A 88 16.29 -2.74 0.96
C LEU A 88 16.54 -1.38 0.29
N CYS A 89 17.07 -1.37 -0.93
CA CYS A 89 17.30 -0.14 -1.69
C CYS A 89 15.98 0.57 -2.07
N ALA A 90 14.93 -0.16 -2.43
CA ALA A 90 13.63 0.41 -2.73
C ALA A 90 13.05 1.15 -1.51
N ILE A 91 13.10 0.52 -0.33
CA ILE A 91 12.63 1.11 0.93
C ILE A 91 13.50 2.30 1.34
N GLU A 92 14.84 2.15 1.33
CA GLU A 92 15.76 3.21 1.70
C GLU A 92 15.61 4.44 0.79
N SER A 93 15.55 4.23 -0.53
CA SER A 93 15.41 5.32 -1.49
C SER A 93 14.09 6.08 -1.30
N ALA A 94 12.99 5.37 -1.05
CA ALA A 94 11.71 6.01 -0.73
C ALA A 94 11.79 6.80 0.58
N ALA A 95 12.38 6.24 1.64
CA ALA A 95 12.52 6.90 2.93
C ALA A 95 13.29 8.21 2.83
N ARG A 96 14.35 8.23 2.01
CA ARG A 96 15.18 9.43 1.75
C ARG A 96 14.47 10.46 0.88
N VAL A 97 13.71 10.03 -0.12
CA VAL A 97 12.94 10.94 -1.00
C VAL A 97 11.76 11.57 -0.27
N TYR A 98 11.18 10.85 0.70
CA TYR A 98 9.99 11.29 1.44
C TYR A 98 10.26 11.40 2.96
N PRO A 99 11.14 12.31 3.42
CA PRO A 99 11.54 12.39 4.83
C PRO A 99 10.38 12.74 5.79
N ASN A 100 9.31 13.36 5.27
CA ASN A 100 8.13 13.78 6.03
C ASN A 100 6.94 12.83 5.85
N ARG A 101 7.13 11.65 5.25
CA ARG A 101 6.08 10.63 5.08
C ARG A 101 6.55 9.33 5.70
N SER A 102 5.61 8.57 6.24
CA SER A 102 5.87 7.21 6.68
C SER A 102 6.05 6.28 5.48
N VAL A 103 7.13 5.52 5.49
CA VAL A 103 7.37 4.40 4.57
C VAL A 103 7.00 3.12 5.29
N VAL A 104 5.91 2.51 4.88
CA VAL A 104 5.35 1.31 5.50
C VAL A 104 5.63 0.11 4.62
N PHE A 105 6.27 -0.92 5.19
CA PHE A 105 6.50 -2.19 4.53
C PHE A 105 5.72 -3.30 5.25
N LEU A 106 4.74 -3.87 4.54
CA LEU A 106 3.92 -4.97 5.06
C LEU A 106 4.42 -6.29 4.50
N ILE A 107 4.75 -7.24 5.37
CA ILE A 107 5.38 -8.51 4.98
C ILE A 107 4.65 -9.73 5.57
N LYS A 108 4.35 -10.71 4.72
CA LYS A 108 3.59 -11.93 5.09
C LYS A 108 4.37 -12.87 6.00
N SER A 109 5.69 -12.99 5.80
CA SER A 109 6.52 -13.92 6.57
C SER A 109 6.71 -13.50 8.03
N LEU A 110 6.32 -12.28 8.41
CA LEU A 110 6.23 -11.90 9.82
C LEU A 110 5.01 -12.55 10.47
N ASN A 111 5.26 -13.24 11.57
CA ASN A 111 4.20 -13.93 12.30
C ASN A 111 3.30 -12.90 12.99
N HIS A 112 1.99 -13.15 12.98
CA HIS A 112 0.98 -12.31 13.64
C HIS A 112 1.00 -12.44 15.17
N THR A 113 1.90 -13.24 15.74
CA THR A 113 2.02 -13.39 17.19
C THR A 113 2.61 -12.11 17.79
N ASN A 114 1.74 -11.16 18.13
CA ASN A 114 1.81 -9.91 18.92
C ASN A 114 3.07 -9.46 19.71
N SER A 115 4.27 -9.99 19.55
CA SER A 115 5.44 -9.41 20.19
C SER A 115 5.97 -8.28 19.32
N GLU A 116 5.92 -7.05 19.83
CA GLU A 116 6.75 -5.92 19.34
C GLU A 116 8.21 -6.38 19.14
N ASP A 117 8.66 -7.34 19.94
CA ASP A 117 9.95 -8.00 19.81
C ASP A 117 10.18 -8.62 18.42
N GLN A 118 9.18 -9.14 17.71
CA GLN A 118 9.39 -9.75 16.39
C GLN A 118 9.58 -8.71 15.29
N GLU A 119 8.74 -7.67 15.26
CA GLU A 119 8.91 -6.54 14.34
C GLU A 119 10.25 -5.85 14.59
N LYS A 120 10.57 -5.62 15.87
CA LYS A 120 11.85 -5.03 16.29
C LYS A 120 13.04 -5.94 15.93
N ARG A 121 12.97 -7.25 16.19
CA ARG A 121 14.03 -8.19 15.80
C ARG A 121 14.20 -8.26 14.29
N PHE A 122 13.11 -8.19 13.53
CA PHE A 122 13.17 -8.19 12.08
C PHE A 122 13.85 -6.93 11.57
N ILE A 123 13.45 -5.73 12.03
CA ILE A 123 14.12 -4.50 11.59
C ILE A 123 15.57 -4.43 12.09
N ASP A 124 15.85 -4.91 13.30
CA ASP A 124 17.22 -5.00 13.85
C ASP A 124 18.11 -5.95 13.03
N HIS A 125 17.53 -6.96 12.37
CA HIS A 125 18.24 -7.83 11.42
C HIS A 125 18.66 -7.07 10.14
N TYR A 126 18.03 -5.95 9.81
CA TYR A 126 18.34 -5.11 8.65
C TYR A 126 18.85 -3.72 9.10
N PRO A 127 20.14 -3.60 9.49
CA PRO A 127 20.69 -2.35 10.06
C PRO A 127 20.59 -1.14 9.12
N THR A 128 20.53 -1.38 7.81
CA THR A 128 20.35 -0.31 6.82
C THR A 128 18.97 0.34 6.94
N LEU A 129 17.94 -0.42 7.32
CA LEU A 129 16.57 0.07 7.50
C LEU A 129 16.34 0.59 8.93
N SER A 130 16.89 -0.05 9.96
CA SER A 130 16.69 0.37 11.35
C SER A 130 17.23 1.78 11.66
N SER A 131 18.17 2.27 10.84
CA SER A 131 18.68 3.64 10.92
C SER A 131 17.72 4.72 10.41
N LEU A 132 16.63 4.34 9.73
CA LEU A 132 15.67 5.26 9.11
C LEU A 132 14.46 5.44 10.02
N ASN A 133 14.27 6.66 10.53
CA ASN A 133 13.23 6.97 11.52
C ASN A 133 11.79 7.01 10.95
N ASN A 134 11.64 7.08 9.63
CA ASN A 134 10.36 7.11 8.93
C ASN A 134 10.02 5.76 8.25
N VAL A 135 10.74 4.68 8.57
CA VAL A 135 10.45 3.33 8.07
C VAL A 135 9.76 2.51 9.15
N TYR A 136 8.63 1.92 8.79
CA TYR A 136 7.81 1.08 9.66
C TYR A 136 7.55 -0.26 8.99
N ILE A 137 7.73 -1.36 9.74
CA ILE A 137 7.55 -2.72 9.23
C ILE A 137 6.47 -3.39 10.07
N PHE A 138 5.45 -3.95 9.41
CA PHE A 138 4.35 -4.64 10.08
C PHE A 138 4.02 -5.97 9.40
N PRO A 139 3.40 -6.93 10.12
CA PRO A 139 2.90 -8.16 9.50
C PRO A 139 1.80 -7.86 8.46
N LEU A 140 1.83 -8.58 7.35
CA LEU A 140 0.79 -8.54 6.33
C LEU A 140 -0.30 -9.57 6.65
N VAL A 141 -1.43 -9.11 7.18
CA VAL A 141 -2.60 -9.96 7.43
C VAL A 141 -3.64 -9.74 6.34
N MET A 142 -3.78 -10.72 5.45
CA MET A 142 -4.70 -10.65 4.31
C MET A 142 -6.15 -10.40 4.74
N GLU A 143 -6.63 -11.07 5.80
CA GLU A 143 -8.02 -10.94 6.24
C GLU A 143 -8.33 -9.51 6.70
N ASP A 144 -7.43 -8.87 7.45
CA ASP A 144 -7.61 -7.50 7.94
C ASP A 144 -7.60 -6.49 6.80
N ILE A 145 -6.66 -6.64 5.86
CA ILE A 145 -6.50 -5.75 4.71
C ILE A 145 -7.68 -5.87 3.76
N LEU A 146 -8.20 -7.07 3.55
CA LEU A 146 -9.29 -7.29 2.62
C LEU A 146 -10.67 -7.08 3.26
N ASN A 147 -10.78 -7.07 4.59
CA ASN A 147 -12.05 -6.88 5.29
C ASN A 147 -12.78 -5.60 4.83
N LYS A 148 -14.11 -5.67 4.70
CA LYS A 148 -14.96 -4.58 4.20
C LYS A 148 -14.59 -4.07 2.80
N THR A 149 -14.00 -4.93 1.97
CA THR A 149 -13.75 -4.66 0.54
C THR A 149 -14.42 -5.73 -0.33
N PRO A 150 -14.64 -5.47 -1.64
CA PRO A 150 -15.16 -6.48 -2.56
C PRO A 150 -14.31 -7.76 -2.63
N LEU A 151 -13.02 -7.67 -2.28
CA LEU A 151 -12.07 -8.77 -2.35
C LEU A 151 -12.23 -9.79 -1.20
N PHE A 152 -12.88 -9.44 -0.09
CA PHE A 152 -12.92 -10.30 1.10
C PHE A 152 -13.57 -11.65 0.82
N ASP A 153 -14.79 -11.63 0.27
CA ASP A 153 -15.54 -12.86 -0.02
C ASP A 153 -14.85 -13.72 -1.10
N TRP A 154 -14.21 -13.07 -2.08
CA TRP A 154 -13.40 -13.77 -3.09
C TRP A 154 -12.23 -14.49 -2.42
N TYR A 155 -11.49 -13.80 -1.54
CA TYR A 155 -10.36 -14.36 -0.82
C TYR A 155 -10.74 -15.52 0.10
N LYS A 156 -11.91 -15.48 0.74
CA LYS A 156 -12.39 -16.58 1.58
C LYS A 156 -12.78 -17.83 0.79
N LYS A 157 -13.09 -17.71 -0.50
CA LYS A 157 -13.58 -18.79 -1.36
C LYS A 157 -12.48 -19.41 -2.23
N ILE A 158 -11.43 -18.67 -2.51
CA ILE A 158 -10.39 -19.11 -3.44
C ILE A 158 -9.53 -20.22 -2.84
N ASN A 159 -9.23 -21.24 -3.65
CA ASN A 159 -8.25 -22.25 -3.30
C ASN A 159 -6.88 -21.85 -3.85
N THR A 160 -6.06 -21.24 -3.01
CA THR A 160 -4.74 -20.70 -3.37
C THR A 160 -3.76 -21.76 -3.87
N THR A 161 -3.96 -23.03 -3.52
CA THR A 161 -3.10 -24.14 -3.95
C THR A 161 -3.23 -24.45 -5.44
N LEU A 162 -4.32 -24.02 -6.08
CA LEU A 162 -4.57 -24.20 -7.51
C LEU A 162 -4.12 -22.99 -8.34
N GLU A 163 -3.60 -21.95 -7.68
CA GLU A 163 -3.31 -20.66 -8.30
C GLU A 163 -1.84 -20.54 -8.71
N SER A 164 -1.59 -20.57 -10.02
CA SER A 164 -0.24 -20.51 -10.60
C SER A 164 0.49 -19.19 -10.36
N HIS A 165 -0.26 -18.09 -10.17
CA HIS A 165 0.29 -16.75 -9.94
C HIS A 165 -0.13 -16.16 -8.60
N TRP A 166 -0.42 -17.00 -7.60
CA TRP A 166 -1.00 -16.57 -6.32
C TRP A 166 -0.27 -15.40 -5.65
N ILE A 167 1.07 -15.42 -5.62
CA ILE A 167 1.87 -14.36 -4.99
C ILE A 167 1.60 -12.99 -5.66
N HIS A 168 1.49 -12.97 -6.98
CA HIS A 168 1.21 -11.75 -7.75
C HIS A 168 -0.24 -11.31 -7.57
N VAL A 169 -1.18 -12.24 -7.74
CA VAL A 169 -2.63 -11.98 -7.63
C VAL A 169 -3.01 -11.48 -6.24
N SER A 170 -2.46 -12.08 -5.18
CA SER A 170 -2.68 -11.63 -3.80
C SER A 170 -2.07 -10.24 -3.54
N SER A 171 -0.90 -9.94 -4.11
CA SER A 171 -0.30 -8.59 -4.04
C SER A 171 -1.13 -7.55 -4.80
N ASP A 172 -1.68 -7.90 -5.97
CA ASP A 172 -2.57 -7.05 -6.76
C ASP A 172 -3.86 -6.70 -6.01
N GLY A 173 -4.44 -7.67 -5.28
CA GLY A 173 -5.57 -7.42 -4.40
C GLY A 173 -5.20 -6.53 -3.22
N CYS A 174 -4.10 -6.84 -2.54
CA CYS A 174 -3.66 -6.09 -1.35
C CYS A 174 -3.36 -4.63 -1.65
N ARG A 175 -2.63 -4.33 -2.72
CA ARG A 175 -2.28 -2.94 -3.07
C ARG A 175 -3.52 -2.10 -3.35
N LEU A 176 -4.54 -2.67 -4.01
CA LEU A 176 -5.82 -1.99 -4.24
C LEU A 176 -6.55 -1.73 -2.92
N ALA A 177 -6.64 -2.74 -2.05
CA ALA A 177 -7.34 -2.62 -0.77
C ALA A 177 -6.67 -1.63 0.18
N LEU A 178 -5.34 -1.65 0.28
CA LEU A 178 -4.58 -0.72 1.12
C LEU A 178 -4.76 0.73 0.68
N ILE A 179 -4.61 1.01 -0.62
CA ILE A 179 -4.79 2.37 -1.14
C ILE A 179 -6.26 2.80 -1.05
N TRP A 180 -7.22 1.90 -1.22
CA TRP A 180 -8.63 2.23 -0.96
C TRP A 180 -8.89 2.55 0.53
N LYS A 181 -8.36 1.77 1.48
CA LYS A 181 -8.57 2.02 2.92
C LYS A 181 -7.89 3.30 3.39
N TYR A 182 -6.63 3.45 3.04
CA TYR A 182 -5.73 4.41 3.70
C TYR A 182 -5.24 5.50 2.76
N GLY A 183 -5.45 5.40 1.45
CA GLY A 183 -4.83 6.31 0.50
C GLY A 183 -3.30 6.21 0.49
N GLY A 184 -2.64 7.24 -0.01
CA GLY A 184 -1.17 7.31 -0.11
C GLY A 184 -0.66 6.82 -1.47
N ILE A 185 0.55 6.28 -1.49
CA ILE A 185 1.21 5.79 -2.71
C ILE A 185 1.66 4.36 -2.49
N TYR A 186 1.30 3.45 -3.40
CA TYR A 186 1.85 2.12 -3.47
C TYR A 186 3.06 2.09 -4.40
N MET A 187 4.10 1.32 -4.04
CA MET A 187 5.26 1.03 -4.89
C MET A 187 5.65 -0.45 -4.79
N ASP A 188 5.95 -1.09 -5.92
CA ASP A 188 6.61 -2.40 -5.93
C ASP A 188 8.01 -2.30 -5.29
N THR A 189 8.48 -3.40 -4.70
CA THR A 189 9.78 -3.47 -4.01
C THR A 189 11.00 -3.54 -4.95
N ASP A 190 10.80 -3.31 -6.25
CA ASP A 190 11.84 -3.18 -7.27
C ASP A 190 11.83 -1.79 -7.92
N ILE A 191 11.27 -0.80 -7.22
CA ILE A 191 11.26 0.61 -7.60
C ILE A 191 12.28 1.40 -6.76
N ILE A 192 13.24 2.04 -7.40
CA ILE A 192 14.19 2.96 -6.75
C ILE A 192 13.68 4.39 -6.89
N SER A 193 13.32 5.02 -5.77
CA SER A 193 12.80 6.39 -5.73
C SER A 193 13.92 7.42 -5.97
N MET A 194 13.64 8.41 -6.82
CA MET A 194 14.62 9.45 -7.18
C MET A 194 14.20 10.85 -6.71
N ARG A 195 12.90 11.17 -6.76
CA ARG A 195 12.33 12.45 -6.33
C ARG A 195 10.83 12.32 -6.02
N PRO A 196 10.24 13.27 -5.27
CA PRO A 196 8.83 13.18 -4.89
C PRO A 196 7.88 13.21 -6.09
N ILE A 197 6.83 12.41 -6.03
CA ILE A 197 5.72 12.44 -6.99
C ILE A 197 4.78 13.60 -6.60
N PRO A 198 4.54 14.59 -7.48
CA PRO A 198 3.77 15.78 -7.13
C PRO A 198 2.24 15.59 -7.29
N HIS A 199 1.76 14.35 -7.36
CA HIS A 199 0.37 14.02 -7.65
C HIS A 199 -0.23 13.16 -6.54
N LEU A 200 -1.44 13.51 -6.10
CA LEU A 200 -2.20 12.72 -5.13
C LEU A 200 -2.92 11.53 -5.80
N ASN A 201 -3.69 11.81 -6.86
CA ASN A 201 -4.44 10.80 -7.62
C ASN A 201 -3.76 10.57 -8.97
N PHE A 202 -3.06 9.46 -9.10
CA PHE A 202 -2.32 9.16 -10.32
C PHE A 202 -2.20 7.67 -10.60
N LEU A 203 -2.01 7.36 -11.87
CA LEU A 203 -1.66 6.05 -12.39
C LEU A 203 -0.40 6.19 -13.24
N ALA A 204 0.44 5.17 -13.28
CA ALA A 204 1.63 5.16 -14.12
C ALA A 204 1.40 4.37 -15.40
N GLY A 205 1.66 4.97 -16.57
CA GLY A 205 1.66 4.26 -17.84
C GLY A 205 2.90 3.38 -17.95
N GLU A 206 2.73 2.08 -18.22
CA GLU A 206 3.87 1.22 -18.62
C GLU A 206 4.23 1.41 -20.10
N SER A 207 3.24 1.79 -20.91
CA SER A 207 3.38 2.13 -22.32
C SER A 207 2.17 2.96 -22.77
N ASN A 208 2.10 3.29 -24.06
CA ASN A 208 0.90 3.91 -24.64
C ASN A 208 -0.32 3.01 -24.40
N LEU A 209 -1.41 3.58 -23.90
CA LEU A 209 -2.70 2.89 -23.71
C LEU A 209 -2.73 1.78 -22.65
N TYR A 210 -1.62 1.56 -21.91
CA TYR A 210 -1.53 0.57 -20.85
C TYR A 210 -1.02 1.18 -19.55
N SER A 211 -1.77 0.97 -18.48
CA SER A 211 -1.39 1.34 -17.12
C SER A 211 -0.67 0.18 -16.45
N SER A 212 0.39 0.48 -15.71
CA SER A 212 0.92 -0.42 -14.70
C SER A 212 0.07 -0.37 -13.44
N ASN A 213 0.33 -1.32 -12.55
CA ASN A 213 -0.11 -1.32 -11.15
C ASN A 213 1.07 -1.41 -10.16
N GLY A 214 2.31 -1.27 -10.66
CA GLY A 214 3.52 -1.32 -9.83
C GLY A 214 3.77 -0.02 -9.05
N VAL A 215 3.19 1.10 -9.50
CA VAL A 215 3.17 2.35 -8.75
C VAL A 215 1.94 3.16 -9.10
N PHE A 216 1.20 3.58 -8.07
CA PHE A 216 0.02 4.41 -8.19
C PHE A 216 -0.32 5.05 -6.85
N GLY A 217 -1.10 6.12 -6.87
CA GLY A 217 -1.52 6.81 -5.65
C GLY A 217 -2.93 7.35 -5.78
N PHE A 218 -3.67 7.32 -4.67
CA PHE A 218 -5.00 7.89 -4.58
C PHE A 218 -5.28 8.36 -3.15
N ALA A 219 -6.24 9.27 -3.01
CA ALA A 219 -6.90 9.51 -1.73
C ALA A 219 -7.62 8.24 -1.23
N SER A 220 -7.80 8.13 0.09
CA SER A 220 -8.62 7.07 0.68
C SER A 220 -10.04 7.09 0.08
N GLN A 221 -10.60 5.91 -0.10
CA GLN A 221 -11.93 5.62 -0.65
C GLN A 221 -12.15 6.14 -2.08
N HIS A 222 -11.08 6.41 -2.84
CA HIS A 222 -11.20 6.83 -4.23
C HIS A 222 -11.96 5.78 -5.08
N THR A 223 -12.83 6.25 -5.96
CA THR A 223 -13.72 5.38 -6.77
C THR A 223 -12.94 4.42 -7.66
N PHE A 224 -11.80 4.86 -8.21
CA PHE A 224 -10.94 4.02 -9.05
C PHE A 224 -10.53 2.71 -8.35
N THR A 225 -10.11 2.76 -7.09
CA THR A 225 -9.64 1.55 -6.38
C THR A 225 -10.81 0.64 -6.00
N TRP A 226 -11.97 1.20 -5.64
CA TRP A 226 -13.20 0.41 -5.42
C TRP A 226 -13.64 -0.32 -6.70
N THR A 227 -13.80 0.42 -7.80
CA THR A 227 -14.13 -0.16 -9.12
C THR A 227 -13.07 -1.16 -9.57
N GLY A 228 -11.80 -0.92 -9.23
CA GLY A 228 -10.71 -1.87 -9.41
C GLY A 228 -10.97 -3.20 -8.71
N MET A 229 -11.32 -3.17 -7.44
CA MET A 229 -11.64 -4.39 -6.66
C MET A 229 -12.90 -5.10 -7.17
N GLU A 230 -13.93 -4.37 -7.60
CA GLU A 230 -15.09 -4.99 -8.25
C GLU A 230 -14.73 -5.64 -9.59
N ASN A 231 -13.90 -4.96 -10.41
CA ASN A 231 -13.40 -5.51 -11.67
C ASN A 231 -12.55 -6.76 -11.44
N PHE A 232 -11.74 -6.76 -10.38
CA PHE A 232 -10.88 -7.85 -9.96
C PHE A 232 -11.68 -9.14 -9.77
N VAL A 233 -12.76 -9.06 -8.98
CA VAL A 233 -13.62 -10.21 -8.68
C VAL A 233 -14.42 -10.62 -9.91
N LYS A 234 -15.03 -9.65 -10.61
CA LYS A 234 -15.90 -9.91 -11.76
C LYS A 234 -15.16 -10.56 -12.93
N ASN A 235 -13.91 -10.18 -13.16
CA ASN A 235 -13.09 -10.65 -14.29
C ASN A 235 -11.89 -11.46 -13.79
N TYR A 236 -12.09 -12.23 -12.73
CA TYR A 236 -11.04 -13.04 -12.12
C TYR A 236 -10.47 -14.06 -13.11
N ASN A 237 -9.14 -14.09 -13.27
CA ASN A 237 -8.43 -15.11 -14.02
C ASN A 237 -6.99 -15.24 -13.51
N GLY A 238 -6.80 -16.01 -12.44
CA GLY A 238 -5.49 -16.22 -11.82
C GLY A 238 -4.50 -17.04 -12.66
N ASN A 239 -4.95 -17.64 -13.77
CA ASN A 239 -4.05 -18.29 -14.74
C ASN A 239 -3.29 -17.28 -15.62
N ALA A 240 -3.77 -16.04 -15.70
CA ALA A 240 -3.14 -14.99 -16.49
C ALA A 240 -2.46 -13.95 -15.57
N TRP A 241 -1.14 -14.02 -15.45
CA TRP A 241 -0.31 -13.20 -14.54
C TRP A 241 -0.73 -11.73 -14.44
N GLY A 242 -0.93 -11.04 -15.56
CA GLY A 242 -1.24 -9.60 -15.59
C GLY A 242 -2.73 -9.26 -15.48
N ASN A 243 -3.64 -10.24 -15.42
CA ASN A 243 -5.07 -10.00 -15.56
C ASN A 243 -5.70 -9.25 -14.37
N GLN A 244 -5.20 -9.51 -13.16
CA GLN A 244 -5.59 -8.85 -11.92
C GLN A 244 -4.74 -7.61 -11.61
N GLY A 245 -3.62 -7.44 -12.30
CA GLY A 245 -2.71 -6.31 -12.13
C GLY A 245 -2.79 -5.27 -13.25
N PRO A 246 -1.78 -5.12 -14.12
CA PRO A 246 -1.71 -4.05 -15.11
C PRO A 246 -2.90 -4.05 -16.10
N HIS A 247 -3.39 -5.23 -16.50
CA HIS A 247 -4.57 -5.29 -17.39
C HIS A 247 -5.85 -4.85 -16.69
N LEU A 248 -6.00 -5.10 -15.38
CA LEU A 248 -7.12 -4.59 -14.61
C LEU A 248 -7.11 -3.07 -14.55
N PHE A 249 -5.97 -2.48 -14.20
CA PHE A 249 -5.80 -1.03 -14.13
C PHE A 249 -6.09 -0.39 -15.48
N THR A 250 -5.60 -1.00 -16.57
CA THR A 250 -5.87 -0.56 -17.94
C THR A 250 -7.36 -0.64 -18.28
N ARG A 251 -8.05 -1.74 -17.94
CA ARG A 251 -9.50 -1.90 -18.18
C ARG A 251 -10.30 -0.83 -17.45
N VAL A 252 -10.02 -0.60 -16.17
CA VAL A 252 -10.75 0.38 -15.35
C VAL A 252 -10.48 1.80 -15.83
N LEU A 253 -9.23 2.14 -16.15
CA LEU A 253 -8.89 3.45 -16.70
C LEU A 253 -9.63 3.73 -18.01
N LYS A 254 -9.75 2.74 -18.91
CA LYS A 254 -10.49 2.87 -20.18
C LYS A 254 -12.00 3.02 -20.01
N MET A 255 -12.57 2.69 -18.85
CA MET A 255 -13.99 2.94 -18.56
C MET A 255 -14.27 4.43 -18.31
N ILE A 256 -13.29 5.17 -17.83
CA ILE A 256 -13.42 6.57 -17.41
C ILE A 256 -12.66 7.55 -18.30
N CYS A 257 -11.81 7.06 -19.19
CA CYS A 257 -10.95 7.88 -20.03
C CYS A 257 -10.73 7.24 -21.42
N THR A 258 -10.87 8.04 -22.47
CA THR A 258 -10.34 7.68 -23.79
C THR A 258 -8.84 7.95 -23.77
N LEU A 259 -8.03 6.90 -23.86
CA LEU A 259 -6.57 7.04 -23.81
C LEU A 259 -6.02 7.38 -25.20
N PRO A 260 -5.44 8.56 -25.42
CA PRO A 260 -4.60 8.81 -26.58
C PRO A 260 -3.21 8.19 -26.37
N ASN A 261 -2.41 8.17 -27.44
CA ASN A 261 -0.96 8.01 -27.27
C ASN A 261 -0.40 9.23 -26.51
N PHE A 262 0.66 9.02 -25.73
CA PHE A 262 1.36 10.14 -25.10
C PHE A 262 2.01 11.04 -26.15
N ASN A 263 1.85 12.36 -25.99
CA ASN A 263 2.54 13.35 -26.79
C ASN A 263 3.87 13.70 -26.11
N ASN A 264 4.99 13.27 -26.71
CA ASN A 264 6.33 13.40 -26.12
C ASN A 264 6.38 12.86 -24.68
N THR A 265 6.51 13.77 -23.71
CA THR A 265 6.73 13.47 -22.29
C THR A 265 5.65 14.08 -21.40
N GLU A 266 4.54 14.50 -22.02
CA GLU A 266 3.37 15.03 -21.35
C GLU A 266 2.60 13.91 -20.65
N ASP A 267 2.01 14.25 -19.50
CA ASP A 267 1.09 13.40 -18.76
C ASP A 267 -0.34 13.66 -19.26
N ILE A 268 -1.23 12.68 -19.12
CA ILE A 268 -2.62 12.76 -19.58
C ILE A 268 -3.53 12.97 -18.38
N MET A 269 -4.44 13.94 -18.45
CA MET A 269 -5.48 14.14 -17.42
C MET A 269 -6.73 13.35 -17.77
N CYS A 270 -7.11 12.40 -16.91
CA CYS A 270 -8.31 11.58 -17.02
C CYS A 270 -9.26 11.95 -15.87
N GLY A 271 -10.06 13.00 -16.07
CA GLY A 271 -10.87 13.58 -15.00
C GLY A 271 -9.99 14.13 -13.88
N ASN A 272 -10.14 13.58 -12.66
CA ASN A 272 -9.32 13.95 -11.49
C ASN A 272 -8.09 13.04 -11.30
N ILE A 273 -7.77 12.17 -12.27
CA ILE A 273 -6.63 11.25 -12.24
C ILE A 273 -5.57 11.72 -13.23
N THR A 274 -4.34 11.86 -12.75
CA THR A 274 -3.19 12.10 -13.65
C THR A 274 -2.66 10.75 -14.14
N PHE A 275 -2.80 10.45 -15.43
CA PHE A 275 -2.17 9.29 -16.05
C PHE A 275 -0.77 9.68 -16.54
N LEU A 276 0.24 9.22 -15.78
CA LEU A 276 1.63 9.62 -15.93
C LEU A 276 2.30 8.90 -17.10
N ASN A 277 3.12 9.64 -17.83
CA ASN A 277 3.92 9.15 -18.95
C ASN A 277 4.88 8.03 -18.50
N PRO A 278 5.16 7.01 -19.35
CA PRO A 278 6.12 5.97 -19.04
C PRO A 278 7.50 6.49 -18.63
N GLN A 279 7.94 7.66 -19.10
CA GLN A 279 9.20 8.27 -18.65
C GLN A 279 9.25 8.59 -17.14
N ARG A 280 8.11 8.64 -16.44
CA ARG A 280 8.06 8.90 -14.99
C ARG A 280 8.58 7.72 -14.14
N PHE A 281 8.40 6.48 -14.61
CA PHE A 281 8.71 5.26 -13.84
C PHE A 281 9.36 4.12 -14.65
N TYR A 282 9.13 4.11 -15.96
CA TYR A 282 9.52 3.07 -16.90
C TYR A 282 10.35 3.61 -18.09
N PRO A 283 11.33 4.52 -17.89
CA PRO A 283 12.14 5.05 -19.01
C PRO A 283 12.99 3.96 -19.68
N ILE A 284 13.29 2.86 -18.98
CA ILE A 284 13.81 1.62 -19.55
C ILE A 284 12.64 0.61 -19.51
N PRO A 285 12.06 0.23 -20.65
CA PRO A 285 10.90 -0.66 -20.69
C PRO A 285 11.30 -2.12 -20.40
N TYR A 286 10.32 -2.95 -20.02
CA TYR A 286 10.56 -4.34 -19.61
C TYR A 286 11.37 -5.20 -20.62
N PRO A 287 11.27 -5.05 -21.96
CA PRO A 287 12.11 -5.84 -22.87
C PRO A 287 13.61 -5.50 -22.75
N ALA A 288 13.91 -4.29 -22.27
CA ALA A 288 15.25 -3.75 -22.12
C ALA A 288 15.75 -3.77 -20.66
N TRP A 289 15.11 -4.53 -19.76
CA TRP A 289 15.46 -4.57 -18.33
C TRP A 289 16.94 -4.84 -18.04
N ARG A 290 17.62 -5.60 -18.91
CA ARG A 290 19.05 -5.93 -18.77
C ARG A 290 19.96 -4.70 -18.73
N ARG A 291 19.51 -3.57 -19.30
CA ARG A 291 20.24 -2.31 -19.31
C ARG A 291 20.57 -1.76 -17.92
N TYR A 292 19.78 -2.13 -16.89
CA TYR A 292 20.11 -1.79 -15.50
C TYR A 292 21.40 -2.46 -15.01
N TYR A 293 21.76 -3.62 -15.57
CA TYR A 293 22.92 -4.42 -15.16
C TYR A 293 24.07 -4.36 -16.17
N GLU A 294 24.02 -3.41 -17.11
CA GLU A 294 25.11 -3.11 -18.04
C GLU A 294 26.00 -2.01 -17.47
N VAL A 295 27.24 -1.93 -17.95
CA VAL A 295 28.22 -0.89 -17.58
C VAL A 295 27.85 0.44 -18.23
N TRP A 296 27.82 1.53 -17.46
CA TRP A 296 27.52 2.88 -17.98
C TRP A 296 28.65 3.84 -17.64
N THR A 297 29.32 4.39 -18.66
CA THR A 297 30.39 5.38 -18.46
C THR A 297 29.85 6.78 -18.17
N LYS A 298 28.62 7.07 -18.61
CA LYS A 298 27.91 8.31 -18.33
C LYS A 298 26.48 8.00 -17.94
N LEU A 299 26.10 8.40 -16.74
CA LEU A 299 24.74 8.20 -16.24
C LEU A 299 23.73 9.03 -17.02
N PRO A 300 22.59 8.43 -17.42
CA PRO A 300 21.48 9.21 -17.91
C PRO A 300 20.91 9.97 -16.71
N THR A 301 20.50 11.21 -16.93
CA THR A 301 20.04 12.05 -15.82
C THR A 301 18.63 11.70 -15.35
N PHE A 302 17.89 10.87 -16.11
CA PHE A 302 16.48 10.52 -15.86
C PHE A 302 15.67 11.73 -15.37
N ASN A 303 15.86 12.88 -16.02
CA ASN A 303 15.38 14.18 -15.54
C ASN A 303 13.86 14.26 -15.36
N GLN A 304 13.14 13.36 -16.02
CA GLN A 304 11.70 13.25 -16.01
C GLN A 304 11.16 12.17 -15.09
N SER A 305 12.03 11.34 -14.50
CA SER A 305 11.63 10.18 -13.73
C SER A 305 11.51 10.50 -12.25
N TYR A 306 10.40 10.09 -11.64
CA TYR A 306 10.19 10.16 -10.20
C TYR A 306 10.85 8.99 -9.48
N ALA A 307 10.84 7.82 -10.13
CA ALA A 307 11.50 6.61 -9.69
C ALA A 307 11.82 5.73 -10.91
N LEU A 308 12.51 4.61 -10.70
CA LEU A 308 12.82 3.64 -11.75
C LEU A 308 12.37 2.24 -11.32
N HIS A 309 11.55 1.58 -12.15
CA HIS A 309 11.18 0.18 -11.98
C HIS A 309 12.21 -0.74 -12.65
N LEU A 310 12.78 -1.68 -11.89
CA LEU A 310 13.89 -2.54 -12.32
C LEU A 310 13.45 -3.89 -12.91
N TRP A 311 12.14 -4.11 -13.04
CA TRP A 311 11.54 -5.29 -13.67
C TRP A 311 12.04 -6.62 -13.08
N ASN A 312 12.06 -6.76 -11.75
CA ASN A 312 12.66 -7.93 -11.10
C ASN A 312 11.99 -9.25 -11.52
N TYR A 313 10.70 -9.24 -11.88
CA TYR A 313 10.02 -10.39 -12.48
C TYR A 313 10.67 -10.88 -13.79
N MET A 314 11.21 -9.95 -14.60
CA MET A 314 11.87 -10.27 -15.87
C MET A 314 13.30 -10.80 -15.68
N ASN A 315 13.90 -10.59 -14.51
CA ASN A 315 15.28 -10.96 -14.19
C ASN A 315 15.43 -12.47 -13.90
N ARG A 316 15.17 -13.30 -14.91
CA ARG A 316 15.38 -14.76 -14.81
C ARG A 316 16.85 -15.15 -14.68
N ASP A 317 17.75 -14.25 -15.07
CA ASP A 317 19.20 -14.43 -15.03
C ASP A 317 19.77 -14.21 -13.60
N ARG A 318 18.91 -13.81 -12.63
CA ARG A 318 19.27 -13.55 -11.23
C ARG A 318 20.41 -12.55 -11.05
N LYS A 319 20.47 -11.54 -11.93
CA LYS A 319 21.46 -10.46 -11.83
C LYS A 319 21.18 -9.63 -10.59
N THR A 320 22.23 -9.27 -9.86
CA THR A 320 22.16 -8.43 -8.66
C THR A 320 23.08 -7.22 -8.81
N MET A 321 22.90 -6.23 -7.94
CA MET A 321 23.86 -5.13 -7.82
C MET A 321 25.17 -5.66 -7.22
N GLU A 322 26.29 -5.38 -7.87
CA GLU A 322 27.63 -5.74 -7.42
C GLU A 322 28.48 -4.47 -7.24
N PRO A 323 29.05 -4.21 -6.05
CA PRO A 323 29.95 -3.09 -5.84
C PRO A 323 31.19 -3.16 -6.75
N GLY A 324 31.56 -2.04 -7.37
CA GLY A 324 32.67 -1.92 -8.31
C GLY A 324 32.38 -2.38 -9.76
N SER A 325 31.15 -2.79 -10.07
CA SER A 325 30.76 -3.27 -11.41
C SER A 325 30.63 -2.16 -12.46
N ASN A 326 30.57 -0.89 -12.03
CA ASN A 326 30.29 0.30 -12.83
C ASN A 326 28.98 0.18 -13.64
N THR A 327 28.02 -0.60 -13.13
CA THR A 327 26.73 -0.81 -13.78
C THR A 327 25.73 0.29 -13.43
N LEU A 328 24.69 0.46 -14.26
CA LEU A 328 23.65 1.45 -13.97
C LEU A 328 23.01 1.22 -12.59
N VAL A 329 22.69 -0.04 -12.23
CA VAL A 329 22.11 -0.38 -10.94
C VAL A 329 23.05 -0.03 -9.78
N GLU A 330 24.36 -0.23 -9.93
CA GLU A 330 25.32 0.17 -8.90
C GLU A 330 25.28 1.69 -8.67
N HIS A 331 25.32 2.47 -9.74
CA HIS A 331 25.22 3.92 -9.64
C HIS A 331 23.92 4.41 -9.00
N LEU A 332 22.79 3.74 -9.31
CA LEU A 332 21.52 4.01 -8.64
C LEU A 332 21.62 3.71 -7.14
N TYR A 333 22.29 2.63 -6.75
CA TYR A 333 22.47 2.30 -5.33
C TYR A 333 23.37 3.31 -4.61
N GLN A 334 24.49 3.68 -5.24
CA GLN A 334 25.40 4.72 -4.72
C GLN A 334 24.67 6.03 -4.46
N GLN A 335 23.77 6.42 -5.36
CA GLN A 335 23.08 7.71 -5.30
C GLN A 335 21.86 7.71 -4.37
N TYR A 336 21.01 6.67 -4.44
CA TYR A 336 19.68 6.70 -3.81
C TYR A 336 19.53 5.79 -2.60
N CYS A 337 20.40 4.79 -2.40
CA CYS A 337 20.39 3.94 -1.20
C CYS A 337 21.82 3.69 -0.67
N PRO A 338 22.56 4.77 -0.30
CA PRO A 338 23.97 4.68 0.06
C PRO A 338 24.23 3.82 1.31
N SER A 339 23.30 3.69 2.26
CA SER A 339 23.49 2.80 3.42
C SER A 339 23.53 1.34 2.98
N THR A 340 22.60 0.94 2.11
CA THR A 340 22.55 -0.40 1.50
C THR A 340 23.79 -0.66 0.64
N TYR A 341 24.22 0.31 -0.17
CA TYR A 341 25.44 0.20 -0.98
C TYR A 341 26.70 -0.01 -0.12
N VAL A 342 26.90 0.80 0.92
CA VAL A 342 28.08 0.71 1.81
C VAL A 342 28.12 -0.61 2.55
N ALA A 343 26.97 -1.12 3.00
CA ALA A 343 26.90 -2.43 3.65
C ALA A 343 27.39 -3.54 2.71
N LEU A 344 26.92 -3.54 1.45
CA LEU A 344 27.33 -4.49 0.43
C LEU A 344 28.83 -4.37 0.09
N GLN A 345 29.37 -3.16 0.02
CA GLN A 345 30.79 -2.93 -0.31
C GLN A 345 31.74 -3.49 0.75
N LYS A 346 31.37 -3.43 2.03
CA LYS A 346 32.24 -3.87 3.13
C LYS A 346 32.34 -5.40 3.25
N ASN A 347 31.71 -6.18 2.37
CA ASN A 347 31.24 -7.55 2.66
C ASN A 347 30.54 -7.63 4.03
N GLY A 348 30.03 -6.49 4.50
CA GLY A 348 29.26 -6.41 5.73
C GLY A 348 27.94 -7.09 5.41
N SER A 349 27.51 -7.98 6.28
CA SER A 349 26.22 -8.59 6.08
C SER A 349 25.16 -7.47 6.16
N ILE A 350 24.34 -7.35 5.09
CA ILE A 350 23.10 -6.53 5.11
C ILE A 350 22.03 -7.15 6.05
N TYR A 351 22.40 -8.25 6.68
CA TYR A 351 21.67 -9.07 7.63
C TYR A 351 22.51 -9.16 8.92
N ILE A 352 21.92 -9.21 10.11
CA ILE A 352 22.69 -9.44 11.36
C ILE A 352 22.49 -10.84 11.90
#